data_AF-A0A7M3X837-F1
#
_entry.id   AF-A0A7M3X837-F1
#
_cell.length_a   1.000
_cell.length_b   1.000
_cell.length_c   1.000
_cell.angle_alpha   90.00
_cell.angle_beta   90.00
_cell.angle_gamma   90.00
#
_symmetry.space_group_name_H-M   'P 1'
#
loop_
_entity.id
_entity.type
_entity.pdbx_description
1 polymer ?
#
loop_
_entity_poly.entity_id
_entity_poly.type
_entity_poly.pdbx_seq_one_letter_code
_entity_poly.pdbx_strand_id
1 'polypeptide(L)'
;MRSTLKRDEDAVSAAVATVLMFGGVLSIIGIMMVSMIPVIEELEGSVERHDMSSQMSLLAHQTSALSEKGMPGDSTSIELIPVDGSLEWQHLQSGMWYAATWHEDMSFRMRGALNFDDELEVRHPESVNTALCIDDLRLGPANPFYYTVPDWAERVLFTVAPGLAIPLGPVDVDLLEAGEVTDNIQLRVDGMHEIDAANYQLFTLASSHELNVFVERGNGGSTMVTPNDASPIDNTGRSWSVPLPAGTSRLHLISEDANQIELNDGASTTTHYALPSGQNQVGVAFTHTIVQQTAGVVHISSSDASRLIVQTSLESDQGITPIPSKDGQFLGHAFIAPSLEGEMVFTNPGTTSVTVTWRGGGISVAPNQSLG
;
A
#
# COMPACT_ATOMS: atom_id res chain seq x y z
N MET A 1 73.41 -34.67 -49.32
CA MET A 1 72.28 -34.32 -48.43
C MET A 1 71.91 -32.86 -48.69
N ARG A 2 70.85 -32.62 -49.47
CA ARG A 2 70.27 -31.28 -49.69
C ARG A 2 68.77 -31.50 -49.89
N SER A 3 67.99 -31.35 -48.83
CA SER A 3 66.52 -31.40 -48.90
C SER A 3 66.00 -30.04 -49.34
N THR A 4 65.38 -29.99 -50.51
CA THR A 4 64.55 -28.87 -50.95
C THR A 4 63.23 -28.91 -50.20
N LEU A 5 63.05 -27.98 -49.26
CA LEU A 5 61.75 -27.68 -48.63
C LEU A 5 60.82 -27.09 -49.70
N LYS A 6 59.82 -27.85 -50.12
CA LYS A 6 58.67 -27.33 -50.90
C LYS A 6 57.76 -26.59 -49.92
N ARG A 7 57.54 -25.30 -50.17
CA ARG A 7 56.61 -24.46 -49.40
C ARG A 7 55.19 -24.81 -49.85
N ASP A 8 54.32 -25.14 -48.90
CA ASP A 8 52.95 -25.55 -49.16
C ASP A 8 52.06 -24.32 -49.32
N GLU A 9 51.82 -23.90 -50.58
CA GLU A 9 51.12 -22.66 -50.91
C GLU A 9 49.62 -22.71 -50.57
N ASP A 10 49.02 -23.91 -50.52
CA ASP A 10 47.61 -24.11 -50.20
C ASP A 10 47.31 -23.86 -48.71
N ALA A 11 48.22 -24.24 -47.82
CA ALA A 11 48.10 -23.98 -46.38
C ALA A 11 48.21 -22.47 -46.06
N VAL A 12 49.03 -21.74 -46.82
CA VAL A 12 49.16 -20.28 -46.68
C VAL A 12 47.90 -19.58 -47.21
N SER A 13 47.32 -20.05 -48.31
CA SER A 13 46.09 -19.50 -48.88
C SER A 13 44.89 -19.66 -47.93
N ALA A 14 44.73 -20.85 -47.33
CA ALA A 14 43.67 -21.11 -46.36
C ALA A 14 43.78 -20.24 -45.10
N ALA A 15 44.99 -20.06 -44.57
CA ALA A 15 45.23 -19.21 -43.40
C ALA A 15 44.91 -17.74 -43.70
N VAL A 16 45.30 -17.25 -44.88
CA VAL A 16 45.00 -15.88 -45.32
C VAL A 16 43.49 -15.67 -45.50
N ALA A 17 42.76 -16.66 -46.03
CA ALA A 17 41.31 -16.60 -46.18
C ALA A 17 40.58 -16.52 -44.82
N THR A 18 41.01 -17.28 -43.82
CA THR A 18 40.42 -17.21 -42.47
C THR A 18 40.66 -15.88 -41.77
N VAL A 19 41.85 -15.29 -41.92
CA VAL A 19 42.15 -13.97 -41.33
C VAL A 19 41.36 -12.86 -42.04
N LEU A 20 41.18 -12.94 -43.36
CA LEU A 20 40.36 -12.00 -44.12
C LEU A 20 38.87 -12.08 -43.75
N MET A 21 38.33 -13.28 -43.51
CA MET A 21 36.95 -13.46 -43.04
C MET A 21 36.72 -12.85 -41.65
N PHE A 22 37.63 -13.11 -40.69
CA PHE A 22 37.54 -12.51 -39.36
C PHE A 22 37.72 -10.99 -39.40
N GLY A 23 38.64 -10.49 -40.22
CA GLY A 23 38.82 -9.07 -40.45
C GLY A 23 37.56 -8.42 -41.03
N GLY A 24 36.90 -9.07 -42.01
CA GLY A 24 35.66 -8.57 -42.61
C GLY A 24 34.51 -8.48 -41.61
N VAL A 25 34.32 -9.49 -40.76
CA VAL A 25 33.25 -9.49 -39.75
C VAL A 25 33.49 -8.40 -38.68
N LEU A 26 34.72 -8.25 -38.19
CA LEU A 26 35.07 -7.19 -37.25
C LEU A 26 34.88 -5.78 -37.85
N SER A 27 35.14 -5.64 -39.15
CA SER A 27 34.90 -4.37 -39.88
C SER A 27 33.41 -4.02 -39.92
N ILE A 28 32.55 -5.00 -40.18
CA ILE A 28 31.09 -4.79 -40.26
C ILE A 28 30.54 -4.43 -38.88
N ILE A 29 30.95 -5.14 -37.83
CA ILE A 29 30.51 -4.85 -36.44
C ILE A 29 31.00 -3.45 -36.02
N GLY A 30 32.23 -3.08 -36.37
CA GLY A 30 32.77 -1.75 -36.11
C GLY A 30 31.96 -0.65 -36.81
N ILE A 31 31.60 -0.85 -38.09
CA ILE A 31 30.77 0.10 -38.85
C ILE A 31 29.36 0.20 -38.25
N MET A 32 28.75 -0.91 -37.83
CA MET A 32 27.42 -0.90 -37.22
C MET A 32 27.41 -0.18 -35.87
N MET A 33 28.41 -0.41 -35.00
CA MET A 33 28.53 0.32 -33.73
C MET A 33 28.68 1.83 -33.94
N VAL A 34 29.53 2.26 -34.88
CA VAL A 34 29.73 3.68 -35.19
C VAL A 34 28.46 4.33 -35.75
N SER A 35 27.60 3.56 -36.44
CA SER A 35 26.33 4.07 -36.99
C SER A 35 25.18 4.13 -35.98
N MET A 36 25.20 3.29 -34.93
CA MET A 36 24.15 3.22 -33.91
C MET A 36 24.37 4.14 -32.72
N ILE A 37 25.63 4.44 -32.36
CA ILE A 37 25.95 5.36 -31.25
C ILE A 37 25.27 6.73 -31.42
N PRO A 38 25.29 7.39 -32.61
CA PRO A 38 24.64 8.69 -32.78
C PRO A 38 23.11 8.63 -32.63
N VAL A 39 22.49 7.51 -32.99
CA VAL A 39 21.02 7.32 -32.91
C VAL A 39 20.59 7.10 -31.46
N ILE A 40 21.40 6.40 -30.67
CA ILE A 40 21.16 6.22 -29.24
C ILE A 40 21.33 7.56 -28.50
N GLU A 41 22.40 8.30 -28.78
CA GLU A 41 22.63 9.63 -28.21
C GLU A 41 21.54 10.65 -28.63
N GLU A 42 21.01 10.56 -29.85
CA GLU A 42 19.89 11.40 -30.30
C GLU A 42 18.57 11.03 -29.60
N LEU A 43 18.29 9.73 -29.42
CA LEU A 43 17.09 9.26 -28.72
C LEU A 43 17.13 9.59 -27.23
N GLU A 44 18.27 9.36 -26.56
CA GLU A 44 18.50 9.72 -25.16
C GLU A 44 18.43 11.24 -24.98
N GLY A 45 19.03 12.01 -25.89
CA GLY A 45 18.89 13.47 -25.93
C GLY A 45 17.47 13.96 -26.25
N SER A 46 16.63 13.18 -26.95
CA SER A 46 15.23 13.54 -27.20
C SER A 46 14.32 13.26 -26.00
N VAL A 47 14.62 12.19 -25.25
CA VAL A 47 13.95 11.85 -23.98
C VAL A 47 14.33 12.88 -22.92
N GLU A 48 15.63 13.20 -22.78
CA GLU A 48 16.09 14.25 -21.86
C GLU A 48 15.55 15.64 -22.24
N ARG A 49 15.43 15.99 -23.53
CA ARG A 49 14.85 17.28 -23.94
C ARG A 49 13.34 17.36 -23.76
N HIS A 50 12.61 16.25 -23.93
CA HIS A 50 11.18 16.20 -23.65
C HIS A 50 10.92 16.37 -22.15
N ASP A 51 11.67 15.67 -21.31
CA ASP A 51 11.61 15.80 -19.85
C ASP A 51 12.12 17.16 -19.37
N MET A 52 13.18 17.71 -19.94
CA MET A 52 13.66 19.05 -19.58
C MET A 52 12.66 20.14 -19.99
N SER A 53 11.86 19.94 -21.04
CA SER A 53 10.79 20.88 -21.43
C SER A 53 9.60 20.86 -20.46
N SER A 54 9.21 19.67 -19.96
CA SER A 54 8.17 19.53 -18.95
C SER A 54 8.66 20.07 -17.60
N GLN A 55 9.92 19.82 -17.26
CA GLN A 55 10.59 20.33 -16.06
C GLN A 55 10.80 21.85 -16.11
N MET A 56 11.14 22.45 -17.26
CA MET A 56 11.21 23.91 -17.40
C MET A 56 9.84 24.57 -17.29
N SER A 57 8.78 23.93 -17.78
CA SER A 57 7.40 24.39 -17.56
C SER A 57 7.03 24.36 -16.08
N LEU A 58 7.38 23.28 -15.37
CA LEU A 58 7.15 23.14 -13.94
C LEU A 58 7.99 24.11 -13.11
N LEU A 59 9.27 24.31 -13.46
CA LEU A 59 10.17 25.28 -12.84
C LEU A 59 9.74 26.72 -13.10
N ALA A 60 9.19 27.05 -14.28
CA ALA A 60 8.61 28.36 -14.54
C ALA A 60 7.36 28.59 -13.67
N HIS A 61 6.53 27.56 -13.50
CA HIS A 61 5.37 27.59 -12.61
C HIS A 61 5.77 27.73 -11.13
N GLN A 62 6.86 27.05 -10.72
CA GLN A 62 7.42 27.14 -9.36
C GLN A 62 8.20 28.44 -9.12
N THR A 63 8.89 28.99 -10.12
CA THR A 63 9.60 30.28 -10.01
C THR A 63 8.60 31.43 -9.88
N SER A 64 7.46 31.36 -10.57
CA SER A 64 6.34 32.28 -10.36
C SER A 64 5.78 32.17 -8.94
N ALA A 65 5.58 30.94 -8.44
CA ALA A 65 5.08 30.70 -7.08
C ALA A 65 6.09 31.06 -5.97
N LEU A 66 7.39 30.92 -6.23
CA LEU A 66 8.47 31.25 -5.30
C LEU A 66 8.81 32.76 -5.33
N SER A 67 8.68 33.42 -6.48
CA SER A 67 8.82 34.89 -6.56
C SER A 67 7.66 35.62 -5.86
N GLU A 68 6.51 34.97 -5.67
CA GLU A 68 5.42 35.42 -4.80
C GLU A 68 5.70 35.21 -3.29
N LYS A 69 6.75 34.46 -2.92
CA LYS A 69 7.14 34.17 -1.53
C LYS A 69 8.60 34.52 -1.23
N GLY A 70 8.91 35.81 -1.26
CA GLY A 70 9.90 36.45 -0.37
C GLY A 70 11.38 36.39 -0.78
N MET A 71 12.03 37.56 -0.82
CA MET A 71 13.46 37.73 -1.08
C MET A 71 14.35 37.42 0.15
N PRO A 72 15.63 37.05 -0.06
CA PRO A 72 16.60 36.89 1.03
C PRO A 72 16.89 38.22 1.74
N GLY A 73 16.61 38.26 3.04
CA GLY A 73 16.68 39.46 3.89
C GLY A 73 15.45 39.65 4.78
N ASP A 74 14.41 38.85 4.58
CA ASP A 74 13.19 38.88 5.38
C ASP A 74 13.37 38.04 6.67
N SER A 75 13.33 38.68 7.83
CA SER A 75 13.19 37.98 9.11
C SER A 75 11.71 37.77 9.37
N THR A 76 11.26 36.52 9.29
CA THR A 76 9.89 36.17 9.68
C THR A 76 9.82 35.96 11.20
N SER A 77 9.21 36.91 11.91
CA SER A 77 8.72 36.65 13.26
C SER A 77 7.44 35.83 13.13
N ILE A 78 7.48 34.59 13.61
CA ILE A 78 6.27 33.78 13.77
C ILE A 78 5.61 34.23 15.07
N GLU A 79 4.56 35.03 14.95
CA GLU A 79 3.58 35.19 16.01
C GLU A 79 2.59 34.03 15.88
N LEU A 80 2.77 33.01 16.73
CA LEU A 80 1.80 31.93 16.88
C LEU A 80 0.59 32.54 17.57
N ILE A 81 -0.44 32.88 16.79
CA ILE A 81 -1.77 33.14 17.32
C ILE A 81 -2.50 31.79 17.33
N PRO A 82 -2.56 31.08 18.48
CA PRO A 82 -3.37 29.88 18.57
C PRO A 82 -4.83 30.27 18.32
N VAL A 83 -5.52 29.50 17.47
CA VAL A 83 -6.96 29.70 17.21
C VAL A 83 -7.76 29.42 18.49
N ASP A 84 -7.21 28.62 19.42
CA ASP A 84 -7.45 28.63 20.87
C ASP A 84 -6.41 27.72 21.55
N GLY A 85 -5.62 28.22 22.50
CA GLY A 85 -4.60 27.44 23.22
C GLY A 85 -3.49 28.29 23.85
N SER A 86 -2.69 27.71 24.76
CA SER A 86 -1.52 28.37 25.35
C SER A 86 -0.24 27.61 25.01
N LEU A 87 0.83 28.37 24.74
CA LEU A 87 2.17 27.83 24.52
C LEU A 87 3.04 28.24 25.71
N GLU A 88 3.51 27.25 26.48
CA GLU A 88 4.38 27.49 27.63
C GLU A 88 5.73 26.80 27.43
N TRP A 89 6.81 27.55 27.64
CA TRP A 89 8.17 27.03 27.62
C TRP A 89 8.63 26.75 29.05
N GLN A 90 8.98 25.49 29.36
CA GLN A 90 9.55 25.15 30.64
C GLN A 90 11.07 25.27 30.57
N HIS A 91 11.66 26.29 31.21
CA HIS A 91 13.11 26.55 31.10
C HIS A 91 14.00 25.53 31.84
N LEU A 92 13.43 24.68 32.71
CA LEU A 92 14.18 23.74 33.57
C LEU A 92 14.28 22.32 33.00
N GLN A 93 13.34 21.92 32.16
CA GLN A 93 13.29 20.65 31.44
C GLN A 93 13.08 21.10 30.01
N SER A 94 14.06 20.92 29.12
CA SER A 94 14.02 21.39 27.73
C SER A 94 12.89 20.74 26.93
N GLY A 95 11.65 21.12 27.21
CA GLY A 95 10.44 20.52 26.70
C GLY A 95 9.42 21.57 26.34
N MET A 96 8.60 21.23 25.36
CA MET A 96 7.51 22.06 24.84
C MET A 96 6.19 21.45 25.24
N TRP A 97 5.36 22.21 25.96
CA TRP A 97 4.00 21.79 26.29
C TRP A 97 3.01 22.49 25.37
N TYR A 98 2.18 21.69 24.71
CA TYR A 98 1.08 22.16 23.87
C TYR A 98 -0.25 21.86 24.56
N ALA A 99 -1.00 22.91 24.90
CA ALA A 99 -2.35 22.79 25.41
C ALA A 99 -3.34 23.30 24.34
N ALA A 100 -4.23 22.43 23.88
CA ALA A 100 -5.29 22.76 22.94
C ALA A 100 -6.61 22.17 23.41
N THR A 101 -7.71 22.88 23.16
CA THR A 101 -9.06 22.35 23.34
C THR A 101 -9.40 21.46 22.15
N TRP A 102 -9.61 20.17 22.42
CA TRP A 102 -9.92 19.16 21.40
C TRP A 102 -11.43 18.98 21.22
N HIS A 103 -11.89 18.92 19.97
CA HIS A 103 -13.23 18.45 19.59
C HIS A 103 -13.10 17.14 18.81
N GLU A 104 -14.12 16.27 18.88
CA GLU A 104 -14.10 14.91 18.32
C GLU A 104 -13.76 14.85 16.81
N ASP A 105 -14.04 15.91 16.05
CA ASP A 105 -13.75 15.98 14.60
C ASP A 105 -12.42 16.71 14.25
N MET A 106 -11.61 17.07 15.24
CA MET A 106 -10.31 17.72 14.99
C MET A 106 -9.22 16.68 14.75
N SER A 107 -8.16 17.04 14.02
CA SER A 107 -6.92 16.26 13.93
C SER A 107 -5.75 17.11 14.39
N PHE A 108 -4.94 16.58 15.32
CA PHE A 108 -3.78 17.30 15.86
C PHE A 108 -2.53 16.69 15.25
N ARG A 109 -1.89 17.43 14.35
CA ARG A 109 -0.64 17.01 13.70
C ARG A 109 0.51 17.90 14.16
N MET A 110 1.42 17.32 14.94
CA MET A 110 2.63 18.01 15.39
C MET A 110 3.82 17.60 14.51
N ARG A 111 4.55 18.58 13.96
CA ARG A 111 5.76 18.34 13.16
C ARG A 111 6.99 18.74 13.96
N GLY A 112 7.97 17.85 14.10
CA GLY A 112 9.21 18.12 14.84
C GLY A 112 9.07 17.98 16.37
N ALA A 113 8.05 17.25 16.83
CA ALA A 113 7.78 16.93 18.23
C ALA A 113 8.97 16.30 18.98
N LEU A 114 9.76 15.48 18.28
CA LEU A 114 10.75 14.57 18.87
C LEU A 114 12.18 15.11 18.81
N ASN A 115 12.40 16.42 18.62
CA ASN A 115 13.74 16.91 18.29
C ASN A 115 14.72 17.03 19.48
N PHE A 116 14.30 16.78 20.73
CA PHE A 116 15.19 16.90 21.88
C PHE A 116 15.37 15.64 22.73
N ASP A 117 14.36 14.77 22.92
CA ASP A 117 14.49 13.59 23.79
C ASP A 117 13.66 12.35 23.36
N ASP A 118 13.15 12.29 22.12
CA ASP A 118 12.34 11.17 21.58
C ASP A 118 11.14 10.74 22.48
N GLU A 119 10.69 11.59 23.40
CA GLU A 119 9.61 11.31 24.35
C GLU A 119 8.37 12.15 24.00
N LEU A 120 7.25 11.48 23.70
CA LEU A 120 5.93 12.09 23.51
C LEU A 120 5.08 11.82 24.75
N GLU A 121 4.79 12.88 25.53
CA GLU A 121 3.86 12.80 26.64
C GLU A 121 2.53 13.50 26.29
N VAL A 122 1.43 12.75 26.37
CA VAL A 122 0.08 13.28 26.17
C VAL A 122 -0.67 13.20 27.50
N ARG A 123 -1.25 14.32 27.95
CA ARG A 123 -2.04 14.42 29.18
C ARG A 123 -3.35 15.14 28.91
N HIS A 124 -4.47 14.57 29.34
CA HIS A 124 -5.76 15.28 29.39
C HIS A 124 -5.84 16.10 30.69
N PRO A 125 -6.34 17.35 30.66
CA PRO A 125 -6.29 18.27 31.81
C PRO A 125 -7.01 17.77 33.07
N GLU A 126 -8.07 16.97 32.92
CA GLU A 126 -8.93 16.57 34.04
C GLU A 126 -9.07 15.05 34.24
N SER A 127 -8.63 14.25 33.27
CA SER A 127 -8.86 12.80 33.27
C SER A 127 -7.63 12.03 32.80
N VAL A 128 -7.61 10.73 33.06
CA VAL A 128 -6.58 9.83 32.55
C VAL A 128 -6.88 9.56 31.08
N ASN A 129 -5.89 9.74 30.21
CA ASN A 129 -5.97 9.30 28.83
C ASN A 129 -6.18 7.78 28.80
N THR A 130 -7.33 7.35 28.29
CA THR A 130 -7.68 5.92 28.23
C THR A 130 -7.05 5.23 27.03
N ALA A 131 -6.88 5.94 25.92
CA ALA A 131 -6.19 5.46 24.72
C ALA A 131 -5.63 6.64 23.93
N LEU A 132 -4.48 6.41 23.27
CA LEU A 132 -3.87 7.29 22.29
C LEU A 132 -3.58 6.45 21.05
N CYS A 133 -4.20 6.80 19.93
CA CYS A 133 -3.90 6.19 18.63
C CYS A 133 -2.92 7.10 17.89
N ILE A 134 -1.78 6.56 17.47
CA ILE A 134 -0.79 7.28 16.67
C ILE A 134 -0.63 6.53 15.35
N ASP A 135 -0.94 7.22 14.26
CA ASP A 135 -0.77 6.69 12.92
C ASP A 135 0.55 7.22 12.32
N ASP A 136 1.35 6.29 11.82
CA ASP A 136 2.65 6.51 11.16
C ASP A 136 3.71 7.26 12.02
N LEU A 137 4.53 6.48 12.72
CA LEU A 137 5.66 6.97 13.53
C LEU A 137 6.96 7.14 12.72
N ARG A 138 6.93 7.05 11.38
CA ARG A 138 8.15 7.15 10.59
C ARG A 138 8.74 8.56 10.69
N LEU A 139 10.05 8.62 10.95
CA LEU A 139 10.84 9.86 11.00
C LEU A 139 11.14 10.43 9.59
N GLY A 140 10.14 10.39 8.69
CA GLY A 140 10.23 10.86 7.31
C GLY A 140 9.97 9.77 6.27
N PRO A 141 9.76 10.18 5.01
CA PRO A 141 9.31 9.31 3.91
C PRO A 141 10.37 8.30 3.44
N ALA A 142 11.64 8.46 3.84
CA ALA A 142 12.72 7.55 3.46
C ALA A 142 12.86 6.34 4.39
N ASN A 143 12.12 6.30 5.50
CA ASN A 143 12.16 5.16 6.42
C ASN A 143 11.27 4.02 5.90
N PRO A 144 11.75 2.76 5.99
CA PRO A 144 11.00 1.61 5.52
C PRO A 144 9.76 1.32 6.38
N PHE A 145 8.78 0.69 5.76
CA PHE A 145 7.62 0.09 6.39
C PHE A 145 7.97 -1.31 6.89
N TYR A 146 7.65 -1.60 8.14
CA TYR A 146 7.90 -2.91 8.74
C TYR A 146 6.59 -3.68 8.94
N TYR A 147 6.53 -4.91 8.42
CA TYR A 147 5.41 -5.82 8.60
C TYR A 147 5.91 -7.07 9.32
N THR A 148 5.52 -7.23 10.59
CA THR A 148 5.89 -8.43 11.36
C THR A 148 4.92 -9.55 11.05
N VAL A 149 5.44 -10.68 10.56
CA VAL A 149 4.61 -11.85 10.24
C VAL A 149 4.47 -12.73 11.49
N PRO A 150 3.26 -13.11 11.89
CA PRO A 150 3.04 -14.02 13.00
C PRO A 150 3.59 -15.43 12.75
N ASP A 151 3.96 -16.13 13.83
CA ASP A 151 4.52 -17.50 13.79
C ASP A 151 3.56 -18.57 13.27
N TRP A 152 2.25 -18.34 13.39
CA TRP A 152 1.21 -19.24 12.91
C TRP A 152 0.90 -19.09 11.42
N ALA A 153 1.52 -18.11 10.74
CA ALA A 153 1.33 -17.89 9.31
C ALA A 153 1.88 -19.08 8.52
N GLU A 154 1.09 -19.57 7.55
CA GLU A 154 1.54 -20.60 6.61
C GLU A 154 1.93 -19.96 5.28
N ARG A 155 1.20 -18.91 4.88
CA ARG A 155 1.41 -18.20 3.62
C ARG A 155 1.27 -16.70 3.80
N VAL A 156 2.13 -15.95 3.13
CA VAL A 156 2.08 -14.48 3.08
C VAL A 156 2.05 -14.04 1.63
N LEU A 157 1.03 -13.28 1.26
CA LEU A 157 0.91 -12.65 -0.05
C LEU A 157 0.99 -11.15 0.12
N PHE A 158 1.75 -10.47 -0.74
CA PHE A 158 1.82 -9.02 -0.67
C PHE A 158 1.98 -8.36 -2.03
N THR A 159 1.45 -7.16 -2.12
CA THR A 159 1.55 -6.25 -3.27
C THR A 159 1.82 -4.84 -2.77
N VAL A 160 2.38 -4.01 -3.63
CA VAL A 160 2.55 -2.58 -3.36
C VAL A 160 1.17 -1.92 -3.31
N ALA A 161 0.90 -1.15 -2.26
CA ALA A 161 -0.27 -0.31 -2.17
C ALA A 161 -0.06 0.92 -3.07
N PRO A 162 -0.93 1.20 -4.05
CA PRO A 162 -0.78 2.36 -4.91
C PRO A 162 -1.09 3.64 -4.12
N GLY A 163 -0.08 4.49 -3.95
CA GLY A 163 -0.20 5.80 -3.29
C GLY A 163 0.10 6.96 -4.24
N LEU A 164 -0.08 8.20 -3.75
CA LEU A 164 0.20 9.44 -4.50
C LEU A 164 1.68 9.56 -4.96
N ALA A 165 2.58 8.87 -4.28
CA ALA A 165 3.97 8.70 -4.68
C ALA A 165 4.15 7.30 -5.27
N ILE A 166 3.72 7.09 -6.52
CA ILE A 166 3.99 5.84 -7.24
C ILE A 166 5.51 5.82 -7.53
N PRO A 167 6.23 4.76 -7.12
CA PRO A 167 7.65 4.67 -7.39
C PRO A 167 7.91 4.58 -8.90
N LEU A 168 8.88 5.38 -9.38
CA LEU A 168 9.36 5.33 -10.76
C LEU A 168 10.21 4.06 -11.05
N GLY A 169 10.51 3.26 -10.02
CA GLY A 169 11.33 2.04 -10.08
C GLY A 169 10.72 0.89 -9.27
N PRO A 170 11.36 -0.30 -9.25
CA PRO A 170 10.90 -1.42 -8.43
C PRO A 170 10.92 -1.04 -6.94
N VAL A 171 9.95 -1.57 -6.21
CA VAL A 171 9.89 -1.49 -4.75
C VAL A 171 10.75 -2.61 -4.19
N ASP A 172 11.80 -2.23 -3.47
CA ASP A 172 12.61 -3.18 -2.72
C ASP A 172 11.90 -3.57 -1.43
N VAL A 173 11.78 -4.88 -1.21
CA VAL A 173 11.26 -5.51 -0.01
C VAL A 173 12.33 -6.47 0.54
N ASP A 174 12.87 -6.14 1.69
CA ASP A 174 13.84 -6.96 2.41
C ASP A 174 13.12 -7.89 3.38
N LEU A 175 13.48 -9.18 3.34
CA LEU A 175 13.05 -10.16 4.33
C LEU A 175 14.10 -10.23 5.45
N LEU A 176 13.69 -9.86 6.66
CA LEU A 176 14.54 -9.80 7.84
C LEU A 176 14.25 -11.00 8.74
N GLU A 177 15.25 -11.85 8.98
CA GLU A 177 15.20 -12.92 9.99
C GLU A 177 16.18 -12.58 11.11
N ALA A 178 15.73 -12.55 12.37
CA ALA A 178 16.53 -12.13 13.53
C ALA A 178 17.23 -10.75 13.36
N GLY A 179 16.72 -9.88 12.49
CA GLY A 179 17.28 -8.56 12.20
C GLY A 179 18.34 -8.52 11.08
N GLU A 180 18.64 -9.66 10.44
CA GLU A 180 19.52 -9.73 9.27
C GLU A 180 18.72 -9.92 7.98
N VAL A 181 19.13 -9.22 6.91
CA VAL A 181 18.51 -9.34 5.58
C VAL A 181 18.87 -10.71 5.01
N THR A 182 17.87 -11.56 4.86
CA THR A 182 18.00 -12.93 4.33
C THR A 182 17.72 -12.96 2.84
N ASP A 183 16.74 -12.18 2.38
CA ASP A 183 16.36 -12.08 0.98
C ASP A 183 15.96 -10.65 0.60
N ASN A 184 16.14 -10.29 -0.68
CA ASN A 184 15.74 -9.01 -1.24
C ASN A 184 14.85 -9.27 -2.46
N ILE A 185 13.61 -8.80 -2.37
CA ILE A 185 12.56 -9.02 -3.35
C ILE A 185 12.27 -7.69 -4.04
N GLN A 186 12.40 -7.67 -5.37
CA GLN A 186 12.06 -6.50 -6.18
C GLN A 186 10.66 -6.64 -6.76
N LEU A 187 9.73 -5.84 -6.26
CA LEU A 187 8.35 -5.80 -6.73
C LEU A 187 8.12 -4.68 -7.73
N ARG A 188 7.37 -4.96 -8.79
CA ARG A 188 6.87 -3.93 -9.70
C ARG A 188 5.54 -3.39 -9.19
N VAL A 189 5.16 -2.20 -9.63
CA VAL A 189 3.78 -1.69 -9.50
C VAL A 189 2.89 -2.71 -10.24
N ASP A 190 1.91 -3.31 -9.54
CA ASP A 190 1.04 -4.43 -9.96
C ASP A 190 1.64 -5.85 -9.87
N GLY A 191 2.89 -5.97 -9.40
CA GLY A 191 3.46 -7.27 -9.03
C GLY A 191 3.00 -7.71 -7.65
N MET A 192 2.80 -9.02 -7.48
CA MET A 192 2.67 -9.62 -6.16
C MET A 192 3.73 -10.69 -5.94
N HIS A 193 4.01 -10.95 -4.67
CA HIS A 193 4.86 -12.06 -4.26
C HIS A 193 4.15 -12.92 -3.21
N GLU A 194 4.43 -14.22 -3.24
CA GLU A 194 3.91 -15.21 -2.31
C GLU A 194 5.09 -15.87 -1.60
N ILE A 195 5.06 -15.84 -0.27
CA ILE A 195 6.04 -16.46 0.60
C ILE A 195 5.36 -17.61 1.33
N ASP A 196 5.98 -18.78 1.24
CA ASP A 196 5.67 -19.89 2.14
C ASP A 196 6.37 -19.66 3.47
N ALA A 197 5.58 -19.23 4.47
CA ALA A 197 6.06 -18.83 5.78
C ALA A 197 6.60 -20.02 6.59
N ALA A 198 6.26 -21.27 6.23
CA ALA A 198 6.79 -22.46 6.90
C ALA A 198 8.30 -22.64 6.72
N ASN A 199 8.91 -21.98 5.73
CA ASN A 199 10.35 -22.06 5.46
C ASN A 199 11.19 -21.09 6.29
N TYR A 200 10.56 -20.16 7.00
CA TYR A 200 11.22 -19.08 7.75
C TYR A 200 10.81 -19.14 9.23
N GLN A 201 11.66 -18.64 10.15
CA GLN A 201 11.26 -18.45 11.54
C GLN A 201 10.45 -17.15 11.71
N LEU A 202 10.51 -16.51 12.88
CA LEU A 202 9.96 -15.16 13.04
C LEU A 202 10.69 -14.19 12.10
N PHE A 203 10.00 -13.76 11.05
CA PHE A 203 10.53 -12.83 10.06
C PHE A 203 9.67 -11.57 9.95
N THR A 204 10.32 -10.50 9.48
CA THR A 204 9.71 -9.19 9.25
C THR A 204 9.98 -8.77 7.81
N LEU A 205 8.98 -8.22 7.13
CA LEU A 205 9.17 -7.60 5.82
C LEU A 205 9.47 -6.12 6.03
N ALA A 206 10.60 -5.64 5.51
CA ALA A 206 10.93 -4.23 5.44
C ALA A 206 10.79 -3.74 3.99
N SER A 207 9.90 -2.78 3.75
CA SER A 207 9.62 -2.28 2.41
C SER A 207 9.89 -0.79 2.32
N SER A 208 10.42 -0.35 1.19
CA SER A 208 10.55 1.08 0.88
C SER A 208 9.19 1.78 0.73
N HIS A 209 8.14 1.04 0.36
CA HIS A 209 6.79 1.56 0.12
C HIS A 209 5.74 0.78 0.89
N GLU A 210 4.55 1.37 1.03
CA GLU A 210 3.44 0.70 1.69
C GLU A 210 3.02 -0.55 0.91
N LEU A 211 2.83 -1.64 1.63
CA LEU A 211 2.40 -2.93 1.11
C LEU A 211 1.02 -3.29 1.66
N ASN A 212 0.19 -3.88 0.82
CA ASN A 212 -0.97 -4.64 1.25
C ASN A 212 -0.52 -6.09 1.49
N VAL A 213 -0.44 -6.49 2.76
CA VAL A 213 0.06 -7.80 3.19
C VAL A 213 -1.09 -8.67 3.70
N PHE A 214 -1.25 -9.84 3.10
CA PHE A 214 -2.24 -10.85 3.43
C PHE A 214 -1.51 -12.01 4.09
N VAL A 215 -1.87 -12.29 5.33
CA VAL A 215 -1.32 -13.42 6.09
C VAL A 215 -2.39 -14.48 6.20
N GLU A 216 -2.11 -15.65 5.68
CA GLU A 216 -3.04 -16.77 5.61
C GLU A 216 -2.58 -17.95 6.45
N ARG A 217 -3.56 -18.69 6.96
CA ARG A 217 -3.38 -19.97 7.63
C ARG A 217 -4.42 -20.94 7.10
N GLY A 218 -3.99 -22.10 6.61
CA GLY A 218 -4.85 -23.08 5.97
C GLY A 218 -5.22 -22.73 4.52
N ASN A 219 -6.35 -23.27 4.07
CA ASN A 219 -6.76 -23.26 2.65
C ASN A 219 -7.73 -22.13 2.28
N GLY A 220 -7.93 -21.15 3.16
CA GLY A 220 -8.84 -20.04 2.91
C GLY A 220 -9.20 -19.25 4.15
N GLY A 221 -9.90 -18.13 3.94
CA GLY A 221 -10.37 -17.28 5.00
C GLY A 221 -11.17 -16.10 4.49
N SER A 222 -11.62 -15.25 5.41
CA SER A 222 -12.32 -14.00 5.09
C SER A 222 -11.66 -12.86 5.85
N THR A 223 -11.37 -11.76 5.17
CA THR A 223 -10.80 -10.57 5.80
C THR A 223 -11.40 -9.29 5.21
N MET A 224 -11.43 -8.23 6.01
CA MET A 224 -11.72 -6.88 5.53
C MET A 224 -10.42 -6.28 4.98
N VAL A 225 -10.46 -5.80 3.75
CA VAL A 225 -9.29 -5.22 3.09
C VAL A 225 -9.29 -3.71 3.29
N THR A 226 -8.16 -3.19 3.76
CA THR A 226 -7.91 -1.77 3.88
C THR A 226 -7.89 -1.12 2.49
N PRO A 227 -8.62 -0.03 2.27
CA PRO A 227 -8.51 0.74 1.04
C PRO A 227 -7.11 1.30 0.85
N ASN A 228 -6.70 1.51 -0.40
CA ASN A 228 -5.41 2.13 -0.73
C ASN A 228 -5.33 3.60 -0.27
N ASP A 229 -6.48 4.26 -0.19
CA ASP A 229 -6.65 5.60 0.37
C ASP A 229 -7.83 5.53 1.34
N ALA A 230 -7.53 5.14 2.57
CA ALA A 230 -8.52 4.98 3.63
C ALA A 230 -8.82 6.34 4.26
N SER A 231 -10.10 6.65 4.42
CA SER A 231 -10.56 7.82 5.15
C SER A 231 -10.15 7.70 6.62
N PRO A 232 -9.53 8.75 7.21
CA PRO A 232 -9.07 8.72 8.59
C PRO A 232 -10.22 8.75 9.61
N ILE A 233 -11.46 8.97 9.17
CA ILE A 233 -12.63 9.10 10.03
C ILE A 233 -13.28 7.73 10.24
N ASP A 234 -13.51 6.99 9.16
CA ASP A 234 -14.40 5.82 9.12
C ASP A 234 -13.79 4.58 8.45
N ASN A 235 -12.51 4.65 8.07
CA ASN A 235 -11.74 3.60 7.38
C ASN A 235 -12.39 3.11 6.07
N THR A 236 -13.31 3.88 5.50
CA THR A 236 -13.87 3.60 4.17
C THR A 236 -12.92 4.11 3.10
N GLY A 237 -13.09 3.62 1.88
CA GLY A 237 -12.32 4.15 0.76
C GLY A 237 -12.95 3.81 -0.58
N ARG A 238 -12.23 4.13 -1.64
CA ARG A 238 -12.74 4.04 -3.01
C ARG A 238 -11.91 3.16 -3.92
N SER A 239 -10.73 2.73 -3.49
CA SER A 239 -9.87 1.87 -4.29
C SER A 239 -9.17 0.84 -3.42
N TRP A 240 -9.00 -0.36 -3.97
CA TRP A 240 -8.32 -1.48 -3.32
C TRP A 240 -7.40 -2.17 -4.32
N SER A 241 -6.25 -2.60 -3.84
CA SER A 241 -5.32 -3.47 -4.56
C SER A 241 -5.14 -4.76 -3.77
N VAL A 242 -5.78 -5.81 -4.24
CA VAL A 242 -5.93 -7.07 -3.51
C VAL A 242 -5.02 -8.11 -4.13
N PRO A 243 -4.00 -8.61 -3.42
CA PRO A 243 -3.25 -9.79 -3.87
C PRO A 243 -4.13 -11.02 -3.66
N LEU A 244 -4.45 -11.74 -4.74
CA LEU A 244 -5.25 -12.96 -4.68
C LEU A 244 -4.40 -14.17 -5.07
N PRO A 245 -4.48 -15.29 -4.32
CA PRO A 245 -3.88 -16.55 -4.75
C PRO A 245 -4.61 -17.11 -5.99
N ALA A 246 -3.96 -18.04 -6.68
CA ALA A 246 -4.63 -18.83 -7.72
C ALA A 246 -5.81 -19.62 -7.12
N GLY A 247 -6.93 -19.69 -7.83
CA GLY A 247 -8.13 -20.36 -7.38
C GLY A 247 -9.37 -19.49 -7.51
N THR A 248 -10.34 -19.74 -6.63
CA THR A 248 -11.61 -18.99 -6.59
C THR A 248 -11.67 -18.12 -5.35
N SER A 249 -11.90 -16.83 -5.56
CA SER A 249 -12.03 -15.83 -4.50
C SER A 249 -13.34 -15.07 -4.68
N ARG A 250 -13.95 -14.65 -3.57
CA ARG A 250 -15.17 -13.84 -3.61
C ARG A 250 -14.89 -12.47 -3.01
N LEU A 251 -15.24 -11.45 -3.78
CA LEU A 251 -15.21 -10.06 -3.37
C LEU A 251 -16.61 -9.65 -2.95
N HIS A 252 -16.72 -9.00 -1.81
CA HIS A 252 -17.97 -8.45 -1.30
C HIS A 252 -17.76 -7.00 -0.88
N LEU A 253 -18.36 -6.09 -1.63
CA LEU A 253 -18.24 -4.66 -1.39
C LEU A 253 -19.52 -4.13 -0.75
N ILE A 254 -19.38 -3.32 0.30
CA ILE A 254 -20.48 -2.77 1.11
C ILE A 254 -20.35 -1.24 1.12
N SER A 255 -21.43 -0.56 0.81
CA SER A 255 -21.55 0.90 0.77
C SER A 255 -22.85 1.35 1.46
N GLU A 256 -22.94 2.60 1.88
CA GLU A 256 -24.24 3.19 2.29
C GLU A 256 -25.07 3.59 1.06
N ASP A 257 -24.40 4.11 0.04
CA ASP A 257 -25.00 4.66 -1.15
C ASP A 257 -24.77 3.79 -2.39
N ALA A 258 -25.60 4.02 -3.41
CA ALA A 258 -25.47 3.36 -4.71
C ALA A 258 -24.13 3.72 -5.36
N ASN A 259 -23.41 2.72 -5.87
CA ASN A 259 -22.10 2.93 -6.45
C ASN A 259 -21.91 2.20 -7.79
N GLN A 260 -21.05 2.79 -8.61
CA GLN A 260 -20.45 2.14 -9.77
C GLN A 260 -19.14 1.51 -9.31
N ILE A 261 -18.93 0.25 -9.68
CA ILE A 261 -17.77 -0.55 -9.27
C ILE A 261 -17.04 -0.97 -10.54
N GLU A 262 -15.74 -0.68 -10.60
CA GLU A 262 -14.87 -1.16 -11.68
C GLU A 262 -13.91 -2.20 -11.11
N LEU A 263 -13.82 -3.32 -11.80
CA LEU A 263 -12.98 -4.46 -11.46
C LEU A 263 -11.96 -4.63 -12.57
N ASN A 264 -10.68 -4.64 -12.22
CA ASN A 264 -9.59 -4.93 -13.15
C ASN A 264 -8.80 -6.12 -12.64
N ASP A 265 -8.84 -7.23 -13.38
CA ASP A 265 -8.13 -8.48 -13.08
C ASP A 265 -6.79 -8.61 -13.85
N GLY A 266 -6.32 -7.51 -14.46
CA GLY A 266 -5.10 -7.45 -15.27
C GLY A 266 -5.31 -7.84 -16.73
N ALA A 267 -6.36 -8.62 -17.05
CA ALA A 267 -6.69 -9.02 -18.42
C ALA A 267 -7.87 -8.22 -18.99
N SER A 268 -8.80 -7.82 -18.14
CA SER A 268 -10.01 -7.11 -18.52
C SER A 268 -10.51 -6.17 -17.42
N THR A 269 -11.12 -5.07 -17.83
CA THR A 269 -11.84 -4.17 -16.92
C THR A 269 -13.34 -4.40 -17.10
N THR A 270 -14.04 -4.73 -16.02
CA THR A 270 -15.51 -4.85 -16.00
C THR A 270 -16.13 -3.78 -15.11
N THR A 271 -17.28 -3.27 -15.52
CA THR A 271 -18.04 -2.26 -14.76
C THR A 271 -19.35 -2.87 -14.27
N HIS A 272 -19.64 -2.66 -12.99
CA HIS A 272 -20.83 -3.12 -12.30
C HIS A 272 -21.50 -1.97 -11.57
N TYR A 273 -22.78 -2.15 -11.22
CA TYR A 273 -23.54 -1.17 -10.46
C TYR A 273 -24.20 -1.88 -9.28
N ALA A 274 -24.05 -1.31 -8.08
CA ALA A 274 -24.75 -1.76 -6.90
C ALA A 274 -25.86 -0.76 -6.58
N LEU A 275 -27.07 -1.29 -6.43
CA LEU A 275 -28.28 -0.50 -6.18
C LEU A 275 -28.84 -0.85 -4.80
N PRO A 276 -29.45 0.10 -4.08
CA PRO A 276 -30.03 -0.14 -2.78
C PRO A 276 -31.19 -1.13 -2.89
N SER A 277 -31.27 -2.05 -1.94
CA SER A 277 -32.31 -3.10 -1.88
C SER A 277 -33.69 -2.57 -1.47
N GLY A 278 -33.79 -1.29 -1.08
CA GLY A 278 -35.01 -0.67 -0.54
C GLY A 278 -35.39 -1.14 0.87
N GLN A 279 -34.53 -1.95 1.51
CA GLN A 279 -34.71 -2.38 2.89
C GLN A 279 -34.12 -1.35 3.87
N ASN A 280 -34.77 -1.17 5.00
CA ASN A 280 -34.32 -0.20 5.99
C ASN A 280 -33.05 -0.68 6.70
N GLN A 281 -32.05 0.20 6.86
CA GLN A 281 -30.78 -0.08 7.54
C GLN A 281 -29.95 -1.23 6.92
N VAL A 282 -30.10 -1.46 5.61
CA VAL A 282 -29.24 -2.38 4.85
C VAL A 282 -28.41 -1.55 3.88
N GLY A 283 -27.10 -1.74 3.91
CA GLY A 283 -26.20 -1.09 2.95
C GLY A 283 -26.44 -1.58 1.52
N VAL A 284 -25.91 -0.83 0.56
CA VAL A 284 -25.77 -1.28 -0.82
C VAL A 284 -24.62 -2.28 -0.87
N ALA A 285 -24.90 -3.48 -1.39
CA ALA A 285 -23.91 -4.55 -1.44
C ALA A 285 -23.72 -5.06 -2.87
N PHE A 286 -22.48 -5.41 -3.19
CA PHE A 286 -22.10 -6.03 -4.45
C PHE A 286 -21.23 -7.25 -4.15
N THR A 287 -21.53 -8.37 -4.81
CA THR A 287 -20.76 -9.60 -4.66
C THR A 287 -20.33 -10.09 -6.02
N HIS A 288 -19.03 -10.37 -6.18
CA HIS A 288 -18.47 -10.92 -7.39
C HIS A 288 -17.51 -12.06 -7.08
N THR A 289 -17.56 -13.11 -7.89
CA THR A 289 -16.66 -14.28 -7.74
C THR A 289 -15.64 -14.23 -8.87
N ILE A 290 -14.36 -14.20 -8.48
CA ILE A 290 -13.22 -14.18 -9.37
C ILE A 290 -12.60 -15.58 -9.40
N VAL A 291 -12.27 -16.03 -10.61
CA VAL A 291 -11.57 -17.30 -10.84
C VAL A 291 -10.27 -17.01 -11.57
N GLN A 292 -9.14 -17.20 -10.90
CA GLN A 292 -7.80 -16.97 -11.43
C GLN A 292 -7.02 -18.27 -11.55
N GLN A 293 -6.34 -18.47 -12.69
CA GLN A 293 -5.48 -19.64 -12.91
C GLN A 293 -4.08 -19.47 -12.30
N THR A 294 -3.66 -18.23 -12.11
CA THR A 294 -2.37 -17.83 -11.53
C THR A 294 -2.62 -16.74 -10.50
N ALA A 295 -1.82 -16.70 -9.44
CA ALA A 295 -1.90 -15.62 -8.47
C ALA A 295 -1.67 -14.26 -9.15
N GLY A 296 -2.43 -13.25 -8.75
CA GLY A 296 -2.36 -11.91 -9.32
C GLY A 296 -3.01 -10.85 -8.45
N VAL A 297 -2.75 -9.59 -8.79
CA VAL A 297 -3.38 -8.44 -8.12
C VAL A 297 -4.68 -8.09 -8.83
N VAL A 298 -5.75 -7.89 -8.06
CA VAL A 298 -7.02 -7.35 -8.55
C VAL A 298 -7.18 -5.93 -8.04
N HIS A 299 -7.44 -5.01 -8.96
CA HIS A 299 -7.75 -3.62 -8.62
C HIS A 299 -9.25 -3.42 -8.66
N ILE A 300 -9.78 -2.86 -7.58
CA ILE A 300 -11.20 -2.54 -7.44
C ILE A 300 -11.30 -1.04 -7.22
N SER A 301 -12.17 -0.38 -7.96
CA SER A 301 -12.54 1.01 -7.68
C SER A 301 -14.05 1.14 -7.51
N SER A 302 -14.47 2.05 -6.63
CA SER A 302 -15.85 2.38 -6.34
C SER A 302 -16.04 3.88 -6.49
N SER A 303 -17.18 4.29 -7.06
CA SER A 303 -17.54 5.72 -7.17
C SER A 303 -17.83 6.35 -5.80
N ASP A 304 -18.20 5.54 -4.81
CA ASP A 304 -18.53 6.00 -3.46
C ASP A 304 -17.71 5.28 -2.38
N ALA A 305 -17.65 5.86 -1.19
CA ALA A 305 -16.99 5.31 -0.02
C ALA A 305 -17.58 3.93 0.33
N SER A 306 -16.73 2.92 0.36
CA SER A 306 -17.17 1.54 0.59
C SER A 306 -16.15 0.76 1.42
N ARG A 307 -16.51 -0.46 1.76
CA ARG A 307 -15.68 -1.44 2.44
C ARG A 307 -15.66 -2.73 1.65
N LEU A 308 -14.49 -3.37 1.59
CA LEU A 308 -14.29 -4.58 0.82
C LEU A 308 -13.96 -5.76 1.74
N ILE A 309 -14.80 -6.78 1.70
CA ILE A 309 -14.53 -8.08 2.29
C ILE A 309 -14.05 -9.01 1.18
N VAL A 310 -12.95 -9.71 1.43
CA VAL A 310 -12.39 -10.72 0.53
C VAL A 310 -12.44 -12.06 1.21
N GLN A 311 -13.00 -13.04 0.51
CA GLN A 311 -12.99 -14.44 0.89
C GLN A 311 -12.04 -15.20 -0.06
N THR A 312 -10.96 -15.74 0.48
CA THR A 312 -10.03 -16.60 -0.26
C THR A 312 -10.51 -18.05 -0.09
N SER A 313 -10.80 -18.72 -1.21
CA SER A 313 -11.49 -20.03 -1.29
C SER A 313 -12.98 -20.01 -0.93
N LEU A 314 -13.77 -20.79 -1.68
CA LEU A 314 -15.20 -21.02 -1.47
C LEU A 314 -15.52 -22.48 -1.12
N GLU A 315 -14.50 -23.34 -1.01
CA GLU A 315 -14.70 -24.78 -0.79
C GLU A 315 -15.00 -25.14 0.67
N SER A 316 -14.75 -24.22 1.59
CA SER A 316 -15.03 -24.38 3.01
C SER A 316 -15.69 -23.12 3.58
N ASP A 317 -16.80 -23.27 4.30
CA ASP A 317 -17.41 -22.20 5.13
C ASP A 317 -16.53 -21.93 6.35
N GLN A 318 -15.32 -21.42 6.11
CA GLN A 318 -14.31 -21.16 7.12
C GLN A 318 -13.77 -19.75 6.92
N GLY A 319 -13.76 -18.99 8.00
CA GLY A 319 -13.35 -17.60 8.01
C GLY A 319 -14.21 -16.80 8.97
N ILE A 320 -13.56 -15.99 9.80
CA ILE A 320 -14.22 -15.06 10.71
C ILE A 320 -13.63 -13.71 10.41
N THR A 321 -14.46 -12.74 10.05
CA THR A 321 -14.03 -11.37 9.80
C THR A 321 -14.77 -10.42 10.73
N PRO A 322 -14.08 -9.56 11.49
CA PRO A 322 -14.73 -8.54 12.29
C PRO A 322 -15.31 -7.46 11.38
N ILE A 323 -16.54 -7.04 11.64
CA ILE A 323 -17.19 -5.96 10.90
C ILE A 323 -17.05 -4.65 11.71
N PRO A 324 -16.39 -3.61 11.18
CA PRO A 324 -16.31 -2.34 11.87
C PRO A 324 -17.67 -1.63 11.88
N SER A 325 -17.88 -0.78 12.89
CA SER A 325 -19.01 0.13 13.00
C SER A 325 -19.01 1.13 11.86
N LYS A 326 -20.09 1.92 11.71
CA LYS A 326 -20.13 3.00 10.71
C LYS A 326 -18.96 3.97 10.83
N ASP A 327 -18.51 4.22 12.05
CA ASP A 327 -17.39 5.12 12.36
C ASP A 327 -16.01 4.47 12.19
N GLY A 328 -15.93 3.29 11.56
CA GLY A 328 -14.67 2.59 11.28
C GLY A 328 -14.06 1.84 12.48
N GLN A 329 -14.64 1.98 13.66
CA GLN A 329 -14.19 1.34 14.89
C GLN A 329 -14.79 -0.05 15.07
N PHE A 330 -14.04 -1.00 15.65
CA PHE A 330 -14.59 -2.35 15.93
C PHE A 330 -15.51 -2.40 17.15
N LEU A 331 -15.53 -1.32 17.94
CA LEU A 331 -16.50 -1.09 19.00
C LEU A 331 -17.40 0.06 18.58
N GLY A 332 -18.70 -0.18 18.51
CA GLY A 332 -19.64 0.86 18.11
C GLY A 332 -21.10 0.45 18.32
N HIS A 333 -22.00 1.34 17.93
CA HIS A 333 -23.44 1.20 18.14
C HIS A 333 -24.23 0.94 16.85
N ALA A 334 -23.63 1.23 15.69
CA ALA A 334 -24.25 1.06 14.39
C ALA A 334 -23.28 0.35 13.44
N PHE A 335 -23.78 -0.66 12.72
CA PHE A 335 -23.00 -1.47 11.79
C PHE A 335 -23.77 -1.62 10.48
N ILE A 336 -23.05 -1.73 9.38
CA ILE A 336 -23.64 -2.10 8.10
C ILE A 336 -23.48 -3.61 7.92
N ALA A 337 -24.61 -4.29 7.91
CA ALA A 337 -24.72 -5.72 7.69
C ALA A 337 -24.10 -6.13 6.33
N PRO A 338 -23.15 -7.07 6.27
CA PRO A 338 -22.82 -7.74 5.01
C PRO A 338 -24.03 -8.52 4.52
N SER A 339 -24.30 -8.50 3.22
CA SER A 339 -25.36 -9.32 2.62
C SER A 339 -24.86 -10.71 2.21
N LEU A 340 -23.92 -11.25 2.99
CA LEU A 340 -23.34 -12.58 2.81
C LEU A 340 -24.12 -13.61 3.62
N GLU A 341 -24.14 -14.85 3.15
CA GLU A 341 -24.62 -15.98 3.93
C GLU A 341 -23.58 -16.34 5.01
N GLY A 342 -24.02 -16.54 6.24
CA GLY A 342 -23.15 -16.86 7.37
C GLY A 342 -23.84 -16.64 8.72
N GLU A 343 -23.07 -16.82 9.79
CA GLU A 343 -23.48 -16.55 11.18
C GLU A 343 -22.91 -15.19 11.62
N MET A 344 -23.70 -14.40 12.33
CA MET A 344 -23.27 -13.09 12.85
C MET A 344 -23.24 -13.15 14.36
N VAL A 345 -22.04 -13.06 14.93
CA VAL A 345 -21.85 -13.06 16.39
C VAL A 345 -21.73 -11.63 16.90
N PHE A 346 -22.65 -11.23 17.77
CA PHE A 346 -22.60 -9.96 18.49
C PHE A 346 -21.91 -10.16 19.85
N THR A 347 -20.91 -9.33 20.15
CA THR A 347 -20.20 -9.37 21.44
C THR A 347 -20.42 -8.08 22.20
N ASN A 348 -20.84 -8.16 23.46
CA ASN A 348 -20.98 -7.03 24.35
C ASN A 348 -19.85 -7.03 25.40
N PRO A 349 -18.78 -6.24 25.23
CA PRO A 349 -17.70 -6.12 26.21
C PRO A 349 -18.06 -5.21 27.39
N GLY A 350 -19.25 -4.60 27.41
CA GLY A 350 -19.67 -3.67 28.45
C GLY A 350 -20.11 -4.36 29.74
N THR A 351 -20.31 -3.54 30.78
CA THR A 351 -20.80 -3.99 32.10
C THR A 351 -22.33 -4.00 32.20
N THR A 352 -23.03 -3.48 31.19
CA THR A 352 -24.51 -3.41 31.13
C THR A 352 -25.03 -4.16 29.92
N SER A 353 -26.24 -4.72 30.01
CA SER A 353 -26.90 -5.37 28.88
C SER A 353 -27.20 -4.37 27.77
N VAL A 354 -26.93 -4.74 26.52
CA VAL A 354 -27.22 -3.93 25.34
C VAL A 354 -28.25 -4.66 24.48
N THR A 355 -29.19 -3.92 23.91
CA THR A 355 -30.16 -4.47 22.96
C THR A 355 -29.66 -4.20 21.54
N VAL A 356 -29.36 -5.28 20.81
CA VAL A 356 -29.03 -5.24 19.39
C VAL A 356 -30.34 -5.28 18.61
N THR A 357 -30.55 -4.30 17.75
CA THR A 357 -31.71 -4.26 16.84
C THR A 357 -31.30 -4.66 15.44
N TRP A 358 -31.99 -5.63 14.85
CA TRP A 358 -31.71 -6.13 13.51
C TRP A 358 -32.99 -6.34 12.71
N ARG A 359 -33.12 -5.67 11.56
CA ARG A 359 -34.28 -5.80 10.65
C ARG A 359 -35.65 -5.72 11.35
N GLY A 360 -35.76 -4.87 12.37
CA GLY A 360 -36.99 -4.69 13.16
C GLY A 360 -37.20 -5.67 14.31
N GLY A 361 -36.32 -6.66 14.49
CA GLY A 361 -36.21 -7.49 15.70
C GLY A 361 -35.20 -6.93 16.69
N GLY A 362 -35.28 -7.35 17.95
CA GLY A 362 -34.34 -6.94 19.00
C GLY A 362 -33.93 -8.13 19.86
N ILE A 363 -32.63 -8.27 20.11
CA ILE A 363 -32.07 -9.28 21.01
C ILE A 363 -31.19 -8.59 22.06
N SER A 364 -31.34 -8.98 23.32
CA SER A 364 -30.53 -8.44 24.40
C SER A 364 -29.30 -9.32 24.62
N VAL A 365 -28.12 -8.71 24.55
CA VAL A 365 -26.83 -9.35 24.85
C VAL A 365 -26.38 -8.90 26.24
N ALA A 366 -26.22 -9.86 27.15
CA ALA A 366 -25.81 -9.56 28.52
C ALA A 366 -24.36 -9.04 28.59
N PRO A 367 -23.94 -8.43 29.71
CA PRO A 367 -22.56 -7.99 29.91
C PRO A 367 -21.55 -9.12 29.72
N ASN A 368 -20.43 -8.85 29.04
CA ASN A 368 -19.36 -9.81 28.78
C ASN A 368 -19.81 -11.12 28.11
N GLN A 369 -20.82 -11.05 27.24
CA GLN A 369 -21.33 -12.20 26.50
C GLN A 369 -21.29 -11.95 24.99
N SER A 370 -21.18 -13.06 24.26
CA SER A 370 -21.30 -13.13 22.81
C SER A 370 -22.50 -13.99 22.44
N LEU A 371 -23.24 -13.58 21.41
CA LEU A 371 -24.44 -14.26 20.94
C LEU A 371 -24.43 -14.32 19.40
N GLY A 372 -24.57 -15.53 18.84
CA GLY A 372 -24.61 -15.83 17.40
C GLY A 372 -25.99 -16.25 16.92
#